data_AF-A0A7X8P6E3-F1
#
_entry.id   AF-A0A7X8P6E3-F1
#
_cell.length_a   1.000
_cell.length_b   1.000
_cell.length_c   1.000
_cell.angle_alpha   90.00
_cell.angle_beta   90.00
_cell.angle_gamma   90.00
#
_symmetry.space_group_name_H-M   'P 1'
#
loop_
_entity.id
_entity.type
_entity.pdbx_description
1 polymer ?
#
loop_
_entity_poly.entity_id
_entity_poly.type
_entity_poly.pdbx_seq_one_letter_code
_entity_poly.pdbx_strand_id
1 'polypeptide(L)'
;MPFQNPRTITVDTNATPTPVKIDAIPDDIAAVAFRRLVKHLQKRHDAENIDLMGLAGFCRNCLSDWIRDAGFEGDKAAAREVIHGMPFDEWKAAYQTEATQEQMARMEESLKRNGGSH
;
A
#
# COMPACT_ATOMS: atom_id res chain seq x y z
N MET A 1 29.75 28.73 -7.69
CA MET A 1 29.83 27.72 -6.61
C MET A 1 29.14 26.45 -7.10
N PRO A 2 29.83 25.31 -7.25
CA PRO A 2 29.19 24.06 -7.64
C PRO A 2 28.64 23.34 -6.41
N PHE A 3 27.39 22.89 -6.50
CA PHE A 3 26.75 22.01 -5.52
C PHE A 3 27.56 20.70 -5.39
N GLN A 4 28.18 20.48 -4.22
CA GLN A 4 28.71 19.17 -3.85
C GLN A 4 27.53 18.25 -3.52
N ASN A 5 27.41 17.15 -4.27
CA ASN A 5 26.53 16.02 -3.99
C ASN A 5 27.23 15.07 -3.00
N PRO A 6 26.84 14.99 -1.70
CA PRO A 6 27.53 14.13 -0.76
C PRO A 6 26.73 12.85 -0.53
N ARG A 7 27.12 11.78 -1.24
CA ARG A 7 27.32 10.40 -0.74
C ARG A 7 27.29 9.43 -1.92
N THR A 8 28.47 9.20 -2.48
CA THR A 8 28.81 7.92 -3.10
C THR A 8 28.63 6.85 -2.02
N ILE A 9 27.56 6.06 -2.11
CA ILE A 9 27.43 4.85 -1.29
C ILE A 9 28.44 3.86 -1.86
N THR A 10 29.62 3.78 -1.25
CA THR A 10 30.52 2.63 -1.46
C THR A 10 29.85 1.42 -0.84
N VAL A 11 29.13 0.66 -1.66
CA VAL A 11 28.62 -0.66 -1.28
C VAL A 11 29.84 -1.59 -1.21
N ASP A 12 30.17 -2.03 -0.01
CA ASP A 12 31.18 -3.06 0.21
C ASP A 12 30.64 -4.40 -0.33
N THR A 13 31.20 -4.88 -1.44
CA THR A 13 30.73 -6.09 -2.15
C THR A 13 31.17 -7.40 -1.49
N ASN A 14 31.91 -7.34 -0.37
CA ASN A 14 32.36 -8.51 0.39
C ASN A 14 31.57 -8.77 1.68
N ALA A 15 30.67 -7.87 2.09
CA ALA A 15 29.68 -8.21 3.09
C ALA A 15 28.60 -9.05 2.41
N THR A 16 28.56 -10.36 2.64
CA THR A 16 27.38 -11.16 2.27
C THR A 16 26.19 -10.55 3.02
N PRO A 17 25.25 -9.84 2.36
CA PRO A 17 24.06 -9.43 3.06
C PRO A 17 23.31 -10.72 3.28
N THR A 18 23.22 -11.17 4.54
CA THR A 18 22.29 -12.24 4.88
C THR A 18 20.94 -11.81 4.31
N PRO A 19 20.32 -12.58 3.40
CA PRO A 19 19.06 -12.17 2.82
C PRO A 19 18.02 -12.30 3.93
N VAL A 20 17.75 -11.21 4.64
CA VAL A 20 16.64 -11.16 5.58
C VAL A 20 15.37 -11.21 4.74
N LYS A 21 14.83 -12.42 4.58
CA LYS A 21 13.57 -12.66 3.85
C LYS A 21 12.42 -12.03 4.63
N ILE A 22 11.38 -11.59 3.93
CA ILE A 22 10.20 -10.99 4.56
C ILE A 22 9.56 -11.92 5.60
N ASP A 23 9.54 -13.22 5.32
CA ASP A 23 8.97 -14.26 6.20
C ASP A 23 9.82 -14.55 7.45
N ALA A 24 11.04 -14.01 7.52
CA ALA A 24 11.91 -14.16 8.69
C ALA A 24 11.71 -13.03 9.72
N ILE A 25 10.87 -12.04 9.41
CA ILE A 25 10.56 -10.94 10.33
C ILE A 25 9.58 -11.45 11.40
N PRO A 26 9.84 -11.22 12.70
CA PRO A 26 8.88 -11.53 13.76
C PRO A 26 7.51 -10.87 13.56
N ASP A 27 6.44 -11.61 13.84
CA ASP A 27 5.05 -11.18 13.61
C ASP A 27 4.70 -9.88 14.33
N ASP A 28 5.23 -9.65 15.53
CA ASP A 28 5.02 -8.43 16.30
C ASP A 28 5.63 -7.20 15.61
N ILE A 29 6.83 -7.36 15.04
CA ILE A 29 7.50 -6.32 14.25
C ILE A 29 6.74 -6.06 12.94
N ALA A 30 6.36 -7.12 12.23
CA ALA A 30 5.57 -7.03 11.00
C ALA A 30 4.23 -6.32 11.24
N ALA A 31 3.54 -6.66 12.33
CA ALA A 31 2.28 -6.03 12.72
C ALA A 31 2.45 -4.53 13.03
N VAL A 32 3.54 -4.13 13.70
CA VAL A 32 3.84 -2.70 13.95
C VAL A 32 4.09 -1.96 12.64
N ALA A 33 4.85 -2.55 11.71
CA ALA A 33 5.11 -1.96 10.41
C ALA A 33 3.81 -1.82 9.57
N PHE A 34 2.97 -2.85 9.56
CA PHE A 34 1.67 -2.83 8.88
C PHE A 34 0.76 -1.73 9.45
N ARG A 35 0.60 -1.65 10.78
CA ARG A 35 -0.20 -0.60 11.43
C ARG A 35 0.35 0.80 11.10
N ARG A 36 1.67 0.95 10.99
CA ARG A 36 2.30 2.23 10.60
C ARG A 36 1.98 2.59 9.15
N LEU A 37 2.03 1.62 8.22
CA LEU A 37 1.64 1.82 6.82
C LEU A 37 0.18 2.27 6.72
N VAL A 38 -0.74 1.57 7.39
CA VAL A 38 -2.18 1.92 7.39
C VAL A 38 -2.38 3.35 7.90
N LYS A 39 -1.79 3.70 9.05
CA LYS A 39 -1.86 5.06 9.60
C LYS A 39 -1.24 6.12 8.68
N HIS A 40 -0.23 5.76 7.89
CA HIS A 40 0.36 6.67 6.90
C HIS A 40 -0.60 6.92 5.74
N LEU A 41 -1.22 5.86 5.21
CA LEU A 41 -2.21 5.93 4.13
C LEU A 41 -3.50 6.64 4.55
N GLN A 42 -3.88 6.56 5.83
CA GLN A 42 -4.99 7.31 6.41
C GLN A 42 -4.73 8.82 6.45
N LYS A 43 -3.47 9.25 6.60
CA LYS A 43 -3.10 10.68 6.58
C LYS A 43 -2.95 11.23 5.16
N ARG A 44 -2.61 10.36 4.20
CA ARG A 44 -2.42 10.69 2.79
C ARG A 44 -3.73 10.53 2.01
N HIS A 45 -4.71 11.39 2.28
CA HIS A 45 -5.97 11.42 1.53
C HIS A 45 -5.78 11.78 0.06
N ASP A 46 -4.68 12.46 -0.27
CA ASP A 46 -4.26 12.79 -1.63
C ASP A 46 -3.83 11.57 -2.47
N ALA A 47 -3.46 10.47 -1.83
CA ALA A 47 -3.12 9.24 -2.52
C ALA A 47 -4.40 8.45 -2.79
N GLU A 48 -5.10 8.76 -3.88
CA GLU A 48 -6.35 8.08 -4.23
C GLU A 48 -6.13 6.59 -4.50
N ASN A 49 -7.16 5.78 -4.23
CA ASN A 49 -7.06 4.33 -4.44
C ASN A 49 -6.72 3.97 -5.89
N ILE A 50 -7.21 4.76 -6.86
CA ILE A 50 -6.94 4.55 -8.27
C ILE A 50 -5.47 4.83 -8.64
N ASP A 51 -4.84 5.82 -8.00
CA ASP A 51 -3.44 6.14 -8.22
C ASP A 51 -2.54 5.07 -7.62
N LEU A 52 -2.89 4.56 -6.44
CA LEU A 52 -2.21 3.41 -5.82
C LEU A 52 -2.34 2.16 -6.70
N MET A 53 -3.54 1.88 -7.21
CA MET A 53 -3.74 0.78 -8.16
C MET A 53 -2.88 0.97 -9.41
N GLY A 54 -2.87 2.14 -10.03
CA GLY A 54 -2.12 2.42 -11.25
C GLY A 54 -0.59 2.42 -11.08
N LEU A 55 -0.08 2.74 -9.90
CA LEU A 55 1.36 2.79 -9.63
C LEU A 55 1.91 1.47 -9.09
N ALA A 56 1.23 0.90 -8.10
CA ALA A 56 1.75 -0.18 -7.27
C ALA A 56 0.95 -1.48 -7.38
N GLY A 57 -0.24 -1.45 -8.01
CA GLY A 57 -1.02 -2.66 -8.21
C GLY A 57 -1.88 -3.10 -7.05
N PHE A 58 -1.85 -2.35 -5.95
CA PHE A 58 -2.71 -2.56 -4.79
C PHE A 58 -3.21 -1.22 -4.28
N CYS A 59 -4.30 -1.24 -3.52
CA CYS A 59 -4.83 -0.06 -2.85
C CYS A 59 -5.30 -0.40 -1.43
N ARG A 60 -5.93 0.56 -0.74
CA ARG A 60 -6.47 0.36 0.62
C ARG A 60 -7.51 -0.76 0.69
N ASN A 61 -8.29 -0.97 -0.38
CA ASN A 61 -9.22 -2.09 -0.45
C ASN A 61 -8.50 -3.44 -0.44
N CYS A 62 -7.38 -3.56 -1.15
CA CYS A 62 -6.57 -4.77 -1.14
C CYS A 62 -6.04 -5.08 0.26
N LEU A 63 -5.59 -4.06 1.01
CA LEU A 63 -5.18 -4.23 2.41
C LEU A 63 -6.34 -4.71 3.30
N SER A 64 -7.56 -4.26 3.00
CA SER A 64 -8.77 -4.67 3.73
C SER A 64 -9.12 -6.14 3.45
N ASP A 65 -8.92 -6.58 2.21
CA ASP A 65 -9.11 -7.99 1.85
C ASP A 65 -7.99 -8.86 2.47
N TRP A 66 -6.74 -8.41 2.50
CA TRP A 66 -5.63 -9.17 3.11
C TRP A 66 -5.78 -9.40 4.62
N ILE A 67 -6.28 -8.42 5.39
CA ILE A 67 -6.54 -8.65 6.82
C ILE A 67 -7.68 -9.65 7.05
N ARG A 68 -8.66 -9.71 6.13
CA ARG A 68 -9.75 -10.69 6.18
C ARG A 68 -9.26 -12.08 5.85
N ASP A 69 -8.45 -12.20 4.80
CA ASP A 69 -7.83 -13.47 4.42
C ASP A 69 -6.89 -13.99 5.52
N ALA A 70 -6.28 -13.08 6.28
CA ALA A 70 -5.47 -13.41 7.46
C ALA A 70 -6.30 -13.77 8.73
N GLY A 71 -7.64 -13.76 8.65
CA GLY A 71 -8.52 -14.20 9.75
C GLY A 71 -9.16 -13.08 10.58
N PHE A 72 -9.27 -11.85 10.07
CA PHE A 72 -10.04 -10.80 10.74
C PHE A 72 -11.52 -11.21 10.88
N GLU A 73 -12.05 -11.17 12.11
CA GLU A 73 -13.41 -11.65 12.44
C GLU A 73 -14.54 -10.78 11.87
N GLY A 74 -14.23 -9.55 11.45
CA GLY A 74 -15.21 -8.63 10.88
C GLY A 74 -15.53 -8.88 9.41
N ASP A 75 -16.65 -8.31 8.96
CA ASP A 75 -17.05 -8.36 7.56
C ASP A 75 -16.20 -7.43 6.67
N LYS A 76 -16.53 -7.39 5.38
CA LYS A 76 -15.82 -6.55 4.41
C LYS A 76 -15.91 -5.07 4.74
N ALA A 77 -17.02 -4.62 5.31
CA ALA A 77 -17.21 -3.23 5.69
C ALA A 77 -16.31 -2.90 6.89
N ALA A 78 -16.37 -3.71 7.96
CA ALA A 78 -15.54 -3.55 9.15
C ALA A 78 -14.03 -3.55 8.83
N ALA A 79 -13.58 -4.43 7.93
CA ALA A 79 -12.18 -4.44 7.50
C ALA A 79 -11.78 -3.15 6.79
N ARG A 80 -12.66 -2.62 5.93
CA ARG A 80 -12.44 -1.33 5.26
C ARG A 80 -12.43 -0.18 6.24
N GLU A 81 -13.29 -0.18 7.25
CA GLU A 81 -13.30 0.85 8.28
C GLU A 81 -11.97 0.91 9.04
N VAL A 82 -11.40 -0.25 9.37
CA VAL A 82 -10.09 -0.34 10.03
C VAL A 82 -8.98 0.26 9.15
N ILE A 83 -8.99 -0.03 7.85
CA ILE A 83 -7.95 0.46 6.93
C ILE A 83 -8.16 1.94 6.58
N HIS A 84 -9.40 2.36 6.32
CA HIS A 84 -9.73 3.73 5.94
C HIS A 84 -9.73 4.69 7.14
N GLY A 85 -9.87 4.17 8.37
CA GLY A 85 -9.90 4.97 9.60
C GLY A 85 -11.20 5.76 9.79
N MET A 86 -12.22 5.47 8.98
CA MET A 86 -13.55 6.08 9.02
C MET A 86 -14.59 5.10 8.44
N PRO A 87 -15.87 5.25 8.78
CA PRO A 87 -16.96 4.49 8.18
C PRO A 87 -16.90 4.54 6.65
N PHE A 88 -17.13 3.40 5.99
CA PHE A 88 -17.04 3.33 4.53
C PHE A 88 -17.98 4.34 3.84
N ASP A 89 -19.15 4.57 4.44
CA ASP A 89 -20.13 5.53 3.93
C ASP A 89 -19.63 6.99 4.04
N GLU A 90 -18.92 7.33 5.10
CA GLU A 90 -18.28 8.64 5.26
C GLU A 90 -17.12 8.81 4.29
N TRP A 91 -16.29 7.78 4.11
CA TRP A 91 -15.20 7.81 3.14
C TRP A 91 -15.71 7.97 1.71
N LYS A 92 -16.77 7.23 1.37
CA LYS A 92 -17.41 7.28 0.06
C LYS A 92 -18.00 8.67 -0.19
N ALA A 93 -18.66 9.26 0.80
CA ALA A 93 -19.22 10.61 0.69
C ALA A 93 -18.15 11.70 0.59
N ALA A 94 -17.01 11.54 1.27
CA ALA A 94 -15.96 12.56 1.33
C ALA A 94 -14.93 12.48 0.19
N TYR A 95 -14.67 11.28 -0.36
CA TYR A 95 -13.52 11.05 -1.25
C TYR A 95 -13.83 10.28 -2.53
N GLN A 96 -15.05 9.73 -2.72
CA GLN A 96 -15.38 9.07 -3.98
C GLN A 96 -15.62 10.11 -5.09
N THR A 97 -14.56 10.46 -5.80
CA THR A 97 -14.63 11.22 -7.06
C THR A 97 -14.78 10.27 -8.25
N GLU A 98 -15.44 10.74 -9.31
CA GLU A 98 -15.51 9.98 -10.57
C GLU A 98 -14.09 9.84 -11.15
N ALA A 99 -13.66 8.59 -11.36
CA ALA A 99 -12.36 8.30 -11.93
C ALA A 99 -12.24 8.93 -13.32
N THR A 100 -11.18 9.72 -13.52
CA THR A 100 -10.87 10.24 -14.85
C THR A 100 -10.41 9.12 -15.78
N GLN A 101 -10.62 9.29 -17.09
CA GLN A 101 -10.22 8.30 -18.09
C GLN A 101 -8.72 7.95 -18.03
N GLU A 102 -7.88 8.91 -17.66
CA GLU A 102 -6.43 8.70 -17.52
C GLU A 102 -6.08 7.81 -16.32
N GLN A 103 -6.81 7.94 -15.22
CA GLN A 103 -6.63 7.11 -14.03
C GLN A 103 -7.11 5.67 -14.27
N MET A 104 -8.19 5.48 -15.04
CA MET A 104 -8.65 4.16 -15.45
C MET A 104 -7.62 3.43 -16.32
N ALA A 105 -7.01 4.14 -17.29
CA ALA A 105 -5.98 3.56 -18.15
C ALA A 105 -4.74 3.11 -17.37
N ARG A 106 -4.27 3.89 -16.39
CA ARG A 106 -3.14 3.52 -15.51
C ARG A 106 -3.48 2.32 -14.63
N MET A 107 -4.72 2.25 -14.12
CA MET A 107 -5.19 1.08 -13.36
C MET A 107 -5.15 -0.19 -14.22
N GLU A 108 -5.66 -0.15 -15.45
CA GLU A 108 -5.62 -1.30 -16.36
C GLU A 108 -4.19 -1.75 -16.69
N GLU A 109 -3.28 -0.81 -16.92
CA GLU A 109 -1.87 -1.12 -17.19
C GLU A 109 -1.19 -1.78 -15.99
N SER A 110 -1.44 -1.28 -14.78
CA SER A 110 -0.92 -1.88 -13.56
C SER A 110 -1.51 -3.27 -13.32
N LEU A 111 -2.82 -3.45 -13.48
CA LEU A 111 -3.47 -4.77 -13.38
C LEU A 111 -2.85 -5.78 -14.35
N LYS A 112 -2.51 -5.37 -15.58
CA LYS A 112 -1.79 -6.22 -16.55
C LYS A 112 -0.37 -6.55 -16.07
N ARG A 113 0.34 -5.60 -15.46
CA ARG A 113 1.68 -5.79 -14.89
C ARG A 113 1.70 -6.72 -13.68
N ASN A 114 0.63 -6.75 -12.89
CA ASN A 114 0.54 -7.64 -11.72
C ASN A 114 0.12 -9.07 -12.08
N GLY A 115 -0.20 -9.33 -13.35
CA GLY A 115 -0.55 -10.66 -13.84
C GLY A 115 -1.97 -11.06 -13.43
N GLY A 116 -2.81 -11.37 -14.41
CA GLY A 116 -4.18 -11.83 -14.19
C GLY A 116 -4.24 -13.02 -13.23
N SER A 117 -4.76 -12.77 -12.03
CA SER A 117 -5.33 -13.79 -11.15
C SER A 117 -6.34 -13.10 -10.24
N HIS A 118 -7.54 -12.94 -10.79
CA HIS A 118 -8.75 -13.19 -10.03
C HIS A 118 -9.35 -14.49 -10.55
#